data_AF-A0A7J8GU46-F1
#
_entry.id   AF-A0A7J8GU46-F1
#
_cell.length_a   1.000
_cell.length_b   1.000
_cell.length_c   1.000
_cell.angle_alpha   90.00
_cell.angle_beta   90.00
_cell.angle_gamma   90.00
#
_symmetry.space_group_name_H-M   'P 1'
#
loop_
_entity.id
_entity.type
_entity.pdbx_description
1 polymer ?
#
loop_
_entity_poly.entity_id
_entity_poly.type
_entity_poly.pdbx_seq_one_letter_code
_entity_poly.pdbx_strand_id
1 'polypeptide(L)'
;MVLLCGDLNLHPKDLGYRLLKEWTGLHDAYLETRDFKGSEEGCTMVPGNCYVNQKELERFPCGIRIDYVLYKAVSGLYISCKTLKTTTGQDPHSGSPLSDHEALMATLCVRHSPPQHNPSSTQGPAESSPLISVLRETLTELNLAVAQACWWATFAGYGIGLGLLLLAVLCVLAAGGGFREAAILLWSPSVGLTLGAGAVYIFHMQEAKGLCKARAELQHVLGRTREAQDLGPESQPALFLGHQEGDRAEDQ
;
A
#
# COMPACT_ATOMS: atom_id res chain seq x y z
N MET A 1 -4.83 11.95 -18.49
CA MET A 1 -3.81 10.93 -18.21
C MET A 1 -3.50 10.99 -16.74
N VAL A 2 -3.21 9.85 -16.10
CA VAL A 2 -2.63 9.81 -14.76
C VAL A 2 -1.18 9.34 -14.89
N LEU A 3 -0.28 10.01 -14.18
CA LEU A 3 1.14 9.70 -14.11
C LEU A 3 1.56 9.75 -12.64
N LEU A 4 2.23 8.71 -12.18
CA LEU A 4 2.83 8.61 -10.86
C LEU A 4 4.30 8.23 -11.06
N CYS A 5 5.19 9.13 -10.68
CA CYS A 5 6.64 8.93 -10.79
C CYS A 5 7.32 9.18 -9.46
N GLY A 6 8.39 8.43 -9.20
CA GLY A 6 9.31 8.68 -8.09
C GLY A 6 9.67 7.41 -7.33
N ASP A 7 10.47 7.62 -6.28
CA ASP A 7 10.85 6.60 -5.32
C ASP A 7 9.66 6.27 -4.41
N LEU A 8 9.16 5.04 -4.54
CA LEU A 8 8.07 4.52 -3.71
C LEU A 8 8.59 3.80 -2.47
N ASN A 9 9.89 3.51 -2.35
CA ASN A 9 10.48 2.65 -1.33
C ASN A 9 9.76 1.29 -1.18
N LEU A 10 9.23 0.79 -2.30
CA LEU A 10 8.53 -0.50 -2.38
C LEU A 10 9.13 -1.31 -3.52
N HIS A 11 9.64 -2.49 -3.21
CA HIS A 11 10.13 -3.43 -4.21
C HIS A 11 8.93 -4.07 -4.97
N PRO A 12 9.07 -4.52 -6.23
CA PRO A 12 7.94 -5.02 -7.02
C PRO A 12 7.20 -6.23 -6.42
N LYS A 13 7.88 -6.97 -5.54
CA LYS A 13 7.33 -8.13 -4.82
C LYS A 13 6.56 -7.72 -3.56
N ASP A 14 6.77 -6.51 -3.06
CA ASP A 14 6.15 -6.03 -1.84
C ASP A 14 4.64 -5.91 -2.01
N LEU A 15 3.92 -6.23 -0.93
CA LEU A 15 2.47 -6.21 -0.92
C LEU A 15 1.91 -4.81 -1.20
N GLY A 16 2.58 -3.76 -0.71
CA GLY A 16 2.21 -2.37 -0.96
C GLY A 16 2.25 -2.00 -2.45
N TYR A 17 3.30 -2.41 -3.18
CA TYR A 17 3.41 -2.15 -4.61
C TYR A 17 2.33 -2.90 -5.41
N ARG A 18 2.15 -4.19 -5.11
CA ARG A 18 1.13 -5.02 -5.76
C ARG A 18 -0.27 -4.44 -5.50
N LEU A 19 -0.57 -4.06 -4.26
CA LEU A 19 -1.85 -3.45 -3.91
C LEU A 19 -2.06 -2.14 -4.67
N LEU A 20 -1.07 -1.24 -4.68
CA LEU A 20 -1.15 0.03 -5.41
C LEU A 20 -1.46 -0.20 -6.89
N LYS A 21 -0.71 -1.09 -7.54
CA LYS A 21 -0.85 -1.38 -8.98
C LYS A 21 -2.22 -1.97 -9.30
N GLU A 22 -2.61 -3.04 -8.61
CA GLU A 22 -3.88 -3.73 -8.87
C GLU A 22 -5.08 -2.85 -8.51
N TRP A 23 -4.98 -2.04 -7.46
CA TRP A 23 -6.07 -1.16 -7.02
C TRP A 23 -6.31 0.00 -7.98
N THR A 24 -5.23 0.63 -8.43
CA THR A 24 -5.33 1.82 -9.29
C THR A 24 -5.49 1.44 -10.76
N GLY A 25 -5.10 0.23 -11.15
CA GLY A 25 -4.96 -0.18 -12.55
C GLY A 25 -3.92 0.66 -13.28
N LEU A 26 -2.89 1.15 -12.58
CA LEU A 26 -1.75 1.82 -13.20
C LEU A 26 -0.86 0.79 -13.88
N HIS A 27 -0.40 1.11 -15.07
CA HIS A 27 0.58 0.34 -15.82
C HIS A 27 2.00 0.74 -15.42
N ASP A 28 2.86 -0.24 -15.26
CA ASP A 28 4.28 -0.06 -14.95
C ASP A 28 5.06 0.09 -16.26
N ALA A 29 5.66 1.26 -16.50
CA ALA A 29 6.43 1.52 -17.72
C ALA A 29 7.56 0.49 -17.96
N TYR A 30 8.14 -0.08 -16.90
CA TYR A 30 9.16 -1.11 -17.04
C TYR A 30 8.57 -2.40 -17.62
N LEU A 31 7.40 -2.82 -17.12
CA LEU A 31 6.75 -4.05 -17.58
C LEU A 31 6.13 -3.89 -18.97
N GLU A 32 5.72 -2.68 -19.35
CA GLU A 32 5.05 -2.41 -20.62
C GLU A 32 6.01 -2.12 -21.77
N THR A 33 7.22 -1.63 -21.49
CA THR A 33 8.18 -1.32 -22.56
C THR A 33 8.74 -2.58 -23.21
N ARG A 34 8.97 -2.52 -24.52
CA ARG A 34 9.77 -3.54 -25.25
C ARG A 34 11.19 -3.08 -25.52
N ASP A 35 11.48 -1.80 -25.32
CA ASP A 35 12.80 -1.18 -25.47
C ASP A 35 13.22 -0.60 -24.12
N PHE A 36 13.70 -1.49 -23.26
CA PHE A 36 14.31 -1.13 -21.98
C PHE A 36 15.83 -1.04 -22.14
N LYS A 37 16.45 0.04 -21.63
CA LYS A 37 17.92 0.19 -21.58
C LYS A 37 18.34 0.68 -20.21
N GLY A 38 19.07 -0.14 -19.47
CA GLY A 38 19.48 0.22 -18.13
C GLY A 38 20.02 -0.96 -17.36
N SER A 39 20.07 -0.79 -16.05
CA SER A 39 20.38 -1.81 -15.05
C SER A 39 19.45 -3.03 -15.13
N GLU A 40 19.96 -4.17 -14.68
CA GLU A 40 19.20 -5.42 -14.62
C GLU A 40 17.90 -5.25 -13.80
N GLU A 41 16.82 -5.92 -14.20
CA GLU A 41 15.49 -5.84 -13.57
C GLU A 41 14.88 -4.42 -13.46
N GLY A 42 15.52 -3.40 -14.03
CA GLY A 42 15.12 -2.00 -13.89
C GLY A 42 15.52 -1.39 -12.55
N CYS A 43 16.50 -1.96 -11.86
CA CYS A 43 16.96 -1.51 -10.55
C CYS A 43 17.54 -0.09 -10.60
N THR A 44 17.04 0.81 -9.76
CA THR A 44 17.56 2.17 -9.70
C THR A 44 18.62 2.34 -8.63
N MET A 45 18.56 1.55 -7.57
CA MET A 45 19.62 1.49 -6.58
C MET A 45 20.55 0.30 -6.88
N VAL A 46 21.71 0.57 -7.47
CA VAL A 46 22.59 -0.47 -8.04
C VAL A 46 23.88 -0.68 -7.21
N PRO A 47 24.43 -1.93 -7.15
CA PRO A 47 25.61 -2.22 -6.35
C PRO A 47 26.88 -1.48 -6.76
N GLY A 48 27.00 -1.11 -8.04
CA GLY A 48 28.16 -0.38 -8.57
C GLY A 48 28.21 1.09 -8.16
N ASN A 49 27.17 1.60 -7.49
CA ASN A 49 27.10 2.99 -7.07
C ASN A 49 27.75 3.20 -5.69
N CYS A 50 28.72 4.11 -5.61
CA CYS A 50 29.49 4.37 -4.39
C CYS A 50 28.69 5.10 -3.28
N TYR A 51 27.53 5.69 -3.61
CA TYR A 51 26.65 6.32 -2.64
C TYR A 51 25.63 5.36 -2.03
N VAL A 52 25.47 4.17 -2.61
CA VAL A 52 24.53 3.17 -2.12
C VAL A 52 25.09 2.45 -0.91
N ASN A 53 24.26 2.34 0.13
CA ASN A 53 24.56 1.54 1.30
C ASN A 53 24.53 0.05 0.95
N GLN A 54 25.71 -0.56 0.86
CA GLN A 54 25.85 -1.98 0.47
C GLN A 54 25.12 -2.95 1.42
N LYS A 55 24.85 -2.55 2.67
CA LYS A 55 24.06 -3.37 3.60
C LYS A 55 22.60 -3.54 3.16
N GLU A 56 22.04 -2.53 2.49
CA GLU A 56 20.67 -2.60 1.97
C GLU A 56 20.56 -3.55 0.77
N LEU A 57 21.68 -3.76 0.07
CA LEU A 57 21.78 -4.64 -1.09
C LEU A 57 22.08 -6.10 -0.75
N GLU A 58 22.27 -6.46 0.53
CA GLU A 58 22.64 -7.83 0.94
C GLU A 58 21.67 -8.90 0.42
N ARG A 59 20.38 -8.56 0.30
CA ARG A 59 19.33 -9.46 -0.23
C ARG A 59 19.05 -9.25 -1.73
N PHE A 60 19.70 -8.28 -2.36
CA PHE A 60 19.42 -7.80 -3.70
C PHE A 60 20.73 -7.62 -4.49
N PRO A 61 21.38 -8.74 -4.89
CA PRO A 61 22.69 -8.70 -5.53
C PRO A 61 22.72 -7.94 -6.86
N CYS A 62 21.57 -7.83 -7.54
CA CYS A 62 21.43 -7.08 -8.80
C CYS A 62 20.96 -5.62 -8.59
N GLY A 63 20.80 -5.18 -7.33
CA GLY A 63 20.21 -3.89 -6.99
C GLY A 63 18.72 -3.98 -6.64
N ILE A 64 18.13 -2.83 -6.30
CA ILE A 64 16.72 -2.71 -5.91
C ILE A 64 16.00 -1.76 -6.87
N ARG A 65 14.84 -2.20 -7.37
CA ARG A 65 13.90 -1.32 -8.09
C ARG A 65 12.89 -0.73 -7.12
N ILE A 66 13.05 0.56 -6.82
CA ILE A 66 12.15 1.32 -5.92
C ILE A 66 11.65 2.62 -6.54
N ASP A 67 12.27 3.07 -7.63
CA ASP A 67 11.74 4.15 -8.45
C ASP A 67 10.84 3.61 -9.57
N TYR A 68 9.76 4.32 -9.84
CA TYR A 68 8.77 3.89 -10.83
C TYR A 68 8.31 5.03 -11.73
N VAL A 69 7.87 4.65 -12.92
CA VAL A 69 7.02 5.47 -13.79
C VAL A 69 5.75 4.68 -14.07
N LEU A 70 4.69 5.00 -13.35
CA LEU A 70 3.39 4.35 -13.45
C LEU A 70 2.40 5.26 -14.17
N TYR A 71 1.60 4.72 -15.09
CA TYR A 71 0.70 5.51 -15.93
C TYR A 71 -0.65 4.84 -16.19
N LYS A 72 -1.69 5.65 -16.41
CA LYS A 72 -3.01 5.17 -16.82
C LYS A 72 -3.67 6.14 -17.78
N ALA A 73 -4.29 5.58 -18.82
CA ALA A 73 -5.11 6.35 -19.75
C ALA A 73 -6.43 6.75 -19.08
N VAL A 74 -6.90 7.97 -19.35
CA VAL A 74 -8.26 8.39 -19.02
C VAL A 74 -9.15 8.21 -20.26
N SER A 75 -10.46 8.24 -20.08
CA SER A 75 -11.41 8.05 -21.20
C SER A 75 -11.08 8.94 -22.40
N GLY A 76 -11.16 8.36 -23.60
CA GLY A 76 -10.83 9.04 -24.86
C GLY A 76 -9.34 9.10 -25.22
N LEU A 77 -8.45 8.57 -24.37
CA LEU A 77 -7.01 8.47 -24.64
C LEU A 77 -6.53 7.02 -24.69
N TYR A 78 -5.51 6.79 -25.49
CA TYR A 78 -4.69 5.59 -25.52
C TYR A 78 -3.25 5.99 -25.22
N ILE A 79 -2.60 5.26 -24.31
CA ILE A 79 -1.21 5.50 -23.91
C ILE A 79 -0.43 4.21 -24.06
N SER A 80 0.75 4.27 -24.68
CA SER A 80 1.69 3.16 -24.74
C SER A 80 3.09 3.62 -24.32
N CYS A 81 3.79 2.84 -23.51
CA CYS A 81 5.21 3.05 -23.27
C CYS A 81 6.02 2.64 -24.50
N LYS A 82 6.85 3.55 -25.03
CA LYS A 82 7.72 3.28 -26.18
C LYS A 82 9.10 2.81 -25.76
N THR A 83 9.69 3.54 -24.82
CA THR A 83 11.01 3.20 -24.27
C THR A 83 11.01 3.53 -22.78
N LEU A 84 11.78 2.77 -22.01
CA LEU A 84 12.16 3.12 -20.64
C LEU A 84 13.67 2.98 -20.52
N LYS A 85 14.33 3.92 -19.87
CA LYS A 85 15.76 3.85 -19.64
C LYS A 85 16.11 4.25 -18.22
N THR A 86 17.11 3.61 -17.65
CA THR A 86 17.81 4.13 -16.47
C THR A 86 19.02 4.94 -16.94
N THR A 87 19.43 5.92 -16.15
CA THR A 87 20.66 6.68 -16.41
C THR A 87 21.70 6.32 -15.38
N THR A 88 22.94 6.11 -15.80
CA THR A 88 24.08 5.96 -14.87
C THR A 88 24.40 7.26 -14.12
N GLY A 89 23.84 8.39 -14.56
CA GLY A 89 23.87 9.66 -13.83
C GLY A 89 25.28 10.11 -13.45
N GLN A 90 26.27 9.93 -14.33
CA GLN A 90 27.66 10.24 -14.02
C GLN A 90 27.97 11.73 -14.23
N ASP A 91 28.69 12.31 -13.28
CA ASP A 91 29.29 13.62 -13.43
C ASP A 91 30.27 13.60 -14.63
N PRO A 92 30.16 14.54 -15.59
CA PRO A 92 30.99 14.50 -16.79
C PRO A 92 32.50 14.65 -16.55
N HIS A 93 32.92 15.11 -15.37
CA HIS A 93 34.32 15.44 -15.06
C HIS A 93 34.95 14.38 -14.16
N SER A 94 34.23 13.86 -13.17
CA SER A 94 34.73 12.84 -12.24
C SER A 94 34.34 11.41 -12.64
N GLY A 95 33.32 11.23 -13.49
CA GLY A 95 32.73 9.92 -13.80
C GLY A 95 32.02 9.27 -12.61
N SER A 96 31.93 9.95 -11.45
CA SER A 96 31.19 9.46 -10.29
C SER A 96 29.69 9.63 -10.50
N PRO A 97 28.84 8.74 -9.95
CA PRO A 97 27.40 8.97 -9.93
C PRO A 97 27.05 10.32 -9.28
N LEU A 98 25.91 10.90 -9.66
CA LEU A 98 25.38 12.16 -9.11
C LEU A 98 24.39 11.92 -7.96
N SER A 99 23.88 10.70 -7.82
CA SER A 99 22.96 10.24 -6.78
C SER A 99 23.21 8.75 -6.54
N ASP A 100 22.81 8.27 -5.36
CA ASP A 100 22.62 6.86 -5.00
C ASP A 100 21.56 6.13 -5.85
N HIS A 101 20.67 6.86 -6.51
CA HIS A 101 19.67 6.31 -7.43
C HIS A 101 19.99 6.66 -8.89
N GLU A 102 19.80 5.71 -9.79
CA GLU A 102 19.73 5.95 -11.23
C GLU A 102 18.39 6.59 -11.60
N ALA A 103 18.41 7.67 -12.39
CA ALA A 103 17.19 8.32 -12.84
C ALA A 103 16.45 7.47 -13.89
N LEU A 104 15.11 7.50 -13.86
CA LEU A 104 14.25 6.84 -14.84
C LEU A 104 13.75 7.83 -15.91
N MET A 105 13.82 7.40 -17.17
CA MET A 105 13.30 8.14 -18.31
C MET A 105 12.37 7.25 -19.13
N ALA A 106 11.08 7.55 -19.10
CA ALA A 106 10.07 6.88 -19.92
C ALA A 106 9.64 7.78 -21.08
N THR A 107 9.56 7.22 -22.29
CA THR A 107 8.92 7.87 -23.43
C THR A 107 7.53 7.29 -23.62
N LEU A 108 6.49 8.06 -23.28
CA LEU A 108 5.10 7.65 -23.45
C LEU A 108 4.52 8.24 -24.74
N CYS A 109 3.85 7.41 -25.55
CA CYS A 109 3.10 7.86 -26.72
C CYS A 109 1.62 7.95 -26.35
N VAL A 110 1.06 9.15 -26.41
CA VAL A 110 -0.34 9.43 -26.13
C VAL A 110 -1.07 9.68 -27.45
N ARG A 111 -2.21 9.03 -27.64
CA ARG A 111 -3.07 9.17 -28.82
C ARG A 111 -4.53 9.32 -28.38
N HIS A 112 -5.35 9.94 -29.22
CA HIS A 112 -6.79 9.83 -29.04
C HIS A 112 -7.25 8.43 -29.39
N SER A 113 -8.14 7.88 -28.57
CA SER A 113 -8.84 6.65 -28.90
C SER A 113 -9.76 6.93 -30.09
N PRO A 114 -9.85 6.02 -31.08
CA PRO A 114 -10.81 6.19 -32.18
C PRO A 114 -12.24 6.31 -31.63
N PRO A 115 -13.14 7.07 -32.30
CA PRO A 115 -14.54 7.17 -31.90
C PRO A 115 -15.23 5.83 -32.15
N GLN A 116 -15.24 4.97 -31.14
CA GLN A 116 -16.01 3.72 -31.10
C GLN A 116 -16.83 3.71 -29.82
N HIS A 117 -18.09 3.28 -29.99
CA HIS A 117 -19.17 3.16 -29.02
C HIS A 117 -18.67 2.66 -27.66
N ASN A 118 -18.95 3.44 -26.60
CA ASN A 118 -18.65 3.16 -25.20
C ASN A 118 -17.56 2.10 -25.00
N PRO A 119 -16.30 2.48 -24.83
CA PRO A 119 -15.42 1.68 -24.01
C PRO A 119 -15.98 1.86 -22.59
N SER A 120 -17.04 1.11 -22.25
CA SER A 120 -17.07 0.53 -20.91
C SER A 120 -15.66 -0.01 -20.76
N SER A 121 -14.92 0.54 -19.80
CA SER A 121 -13.69 -0.08 -19.34
C SER A 121 -14.01 -1.56 -19.21
N THR A 122 -13.60 -2.37 -20.19
CA THR A 122 -13.77 -3.81 -20.16
C THR A 122 -12.72 -4.29 -19.18
N GLN A 123 -12.93 -3.95 -17.91
CA GLN A 123 -12.50 -4.75 -16.79
C GLN A 123 -13.36 -6.01 -16.90
N GLY A 124 -12.93 -6.92 -17.77
CA GLY A 124 -13.52 -8.24 -17.81
C GLY A 124 -13.32 -8.91 -16.44
N PRO A 125 -14.12 -9.94 -16.13
CA PRO A 125 -14.03 -10.71 -14.87
C PRO A 125 -12.65 -11.39 -14.63
N ALA A 126 -11.69 -11.25 -15.55
CA ALA A 126 -10.32 -11.74 -15.40
C ALA A 126 -9.41 -10.80 -14.56
N GLU A 127 -9.57 -9.47 -14.67
CA GLU A 127 -8.74 -8.49 -13.92
C GLU A 127 -9.13 -8.38 -12.44
N SER A 128 -10.27 -8.92 -12.06
CA SER A 128 -10.72 -8.91 -10.68
C SER A 128 -10.10 -10.05 -9.84
N SER A 129 -9.50 -11.05 -10.49
CA SER A 129 -8.83 -12.16 -9.79
C SER A 129 -7.50 -11.76 -9.12
N PRO A 130 -6.61 -10.96 -9.74
CA PRO A 130 -5.36 -10.53 -9.11
C PRO A 130 -5.64 -9.51 -8.00
N LEU A 131 -6.54 -8.55 -8.23
CA LEU A 131 -6.93 -7.57 -7.21
C LEU A 131 -7.55 -8.24 -5.97
N ILE A 132 -8.49 -9.17 -6.14
CA ILE A 132 -9.06 -9.91 -5.00
C ILE A 132 -7.99 -10.70 -4.25
N SER A 133 -7.08 -11.36 -4.97
CA SER A 133 -5.97 -12.10 -4.38
C SER A 133 -5.12 -11.19 -3.47
N VAL A 134 -4.68 -10.05 -4.00
CA VAL A 134 -3.85 -9.09 -3.27
C VAL A 134 -4.60 -8.45 -2.11
N LEU A 135 -5.90 -8.15 -2.27
CA LEU A 135 -6.74 -7.64 -1.17
C LEU A 135 -6.88 -8.66 -0.03
N ARG A 136 -7.05 -9.95 -0.35
CA ARG A 136 -7.12 -11.02 0.66
C ARG A 136 -5.79 -11.19 1.39
N GLU A 137 -4.69 -11.15 0.66
CA GLU A 137 -3.35 -11.20 1.24
C GLU A 137 -3.13 -10.00 2.18
N THR A 138 -3.44 -8.78 1.72
CA THR A 138 -3.36 -7.55 2.52
C THR A 138 -4.21 -7.63 3.78
N LEU A 139 -5.45 -8.14 3.68
CA LEU A 139 -6.31 -8.33 4.84
C LEU A 139 -5.73 -9.36 5.83
N THR A 140 -5.06 -10.40 5.34
CA THR A 140 -4.46 -11.42 6.19
C THR A 140 -3.30 -10.83 7.00
N GLU A 141 -2.39 -10.11 6.35
CA GLU A 141 -1.30 -9.40 7.02
C GLU A 141 -1.82 -8.36 8.04
N LEU A 142 -2.86 -7.62 7.66
CA LEU A 142 -3.45 -6.62 8.54
C LEU A 142 -4.14 -7.23 9.76
N ASN A 143 -4.78 -8.40 9.60
CA ASN A 143 -5.34 -9.14 10.73
C ASN A 143 -4.27 -9.61 11.70
N LEU A 144 -3.13 -10.08 11.19
CA LEU A 144 -1.98 -10.48 12.02
C LEU A 144 -1.42 -9.27 12.78
N ALA A 145 -1.23 -8.14 12.11
CA ALA A 145 -0.75 -6.91 12.71
C ALA A 145 -1.71 -6.37 13.79
N VAL A 146 -3.03 -6.38 13.54
CA VAL A 146 -4.03 -6.01 14.56
C VAL A 146 -3.95 -6.93 15.77
N ALA A 147 -3.86 -8.24 15.56
CA ALA A 147 -3.76 -9.21 16.65
C ALA A 147 -2.49 -8.96 17.49
N GLN A 148 -1.36 -8.71 16.83
CA GLN A 148 -0.10 -8.38 17.47
C GLN A 148 -0.17 -7.07 18.27
N ALA A 149 -0.72 -6.00 17.69
CA ALA A 149 -0.86 -4.71 18.37
C ALA A 149 -1.79 -4.82 19.60
N CYS A 150 -2.90 -5.55 19.48
CA CYS A 150 -3.80 -5.83 20.61
C CYS A 150 -3.12 -6.64 21.71
N TRP A 151 -2.31 -7.62 21.35
CA TRP A 151 -1.54 -8.42 22.30
C TRP A 151 -0.53 -7.56 23.08
N TRP A 152 0.24 -6.72 22.37
CA TRP A 152 1.18 -5.79 23.01
C TRP A 152 0.50 -4.76 23.90
N ALA A 153 -0.63 -4.20 23.47
CA ALA A 153 -1.43 -3.31 24.31
C ALA A 153 -1.92 -4.04 25.57
N THR A 154 -2.39 -5.28 25.47
CA THR A 154 -2.83 -6.06 26.63
C THR A 154 -1.66 -6.34 27.58
N PHE A 155 -0.52 -6.74 27.05
CA PHE A 155 0.71 -6.99 27.83
C PHE A 155 1.19 -5.73 28.56
N ALA A 156 1.24 -4.59 27.85
CA ALA A 156 1.58 -3.30 28.45
C ALA A 156 0.56 -2.89 29.53
N GLY A 157 -0.72 -3.19 29.33
CA GLY A 157 -1.77 -3.00 30.33
C GLY A 157 -1.50 -3.74 31.64
N TYR A 158 -1.07 -5.01 31.57
CA TYR A 158 -0.62 -5.74 32.77
C TYR A 158 0.60 -5.10 33.42
N GLY A 159 1.55 -4.58 32.63
CA GLY A 159 2.71 -3.84 33.13
C GLY A 159 2.34 -2.58 33.90
N ILE A 160 1.36 -1.80 33.39
CA ILE A 160 0.79 -0.64 34.08
C ILE A 160 0.15 -1.07 35.41
N GLY A 161 -0.69 -2.10 35.38
CA GLY A 161 -1.35 -2.62 36.60
C GLY A 161 -0.36 -3.07 37.67
N LEU A 162 0.69 -3.79 37.26
CA LEU A 162 1.77 -4.21 38.17
C LEU A 162 2.55 -3.00 38.72
N GLY A 163 2.90 -2.04 37.86
CA GLY A 163 3.59 -0.81 38.28
C GLY A 163 2.78 0.01 39.29
N LEU A 164 1.48 0.17 39.05
CA LEU A 164 0.56 0.84 39.98
C LEU A 164 0.41 0.08 41.30
N LEU A 165 0.34 -1.26 41.26
CA LEU A 165 0.29 -2.09 42.46
C LEU A 165 1.58 -1.94 43.30
N LEU A 166 2.75 -1.98 42.66
CA LEU A 166 4.03 -1.76 43.33
C LEU A 166 4.09 -0.37 43.97
N LEU A 167 3.68 0.67 43.24
CA LEU A 167 3.60 2.02 43.79
C LEU A 167 2.67 2.11 45.01
N ALA A 168 1.51 1.46 44.97
CA ALA A 168 0.58 1.42 46.10
C ALA A 168 1.21 0.73 47.33
N VAL A 169 1.87 -0.42 47.14
CA VAL A 169 2.58 -1.13 48.22
C VAL A 169 3.71 -0.28 48.80
N LEU A 170 4.49 0.41 47.95
CA LEU A 170 5.56 1.30 48.39
C LEU A 170 5.03 2.47 49.22
N CYS A 171 3.88 3.04 48.86
CA CYS A 171 3.21 4.08 49.66
C CYS A 171 2.82 3.59 51.06
N VAL A 172 2.25 2.38 51.16
CA VAL A 172 1.88 1.77 52.46
C VAL A 172 3.12 1.49 53.31
N LEU A 173 4.19 0.95 52.73
CA LEU A 173 5.44 0.67 53.43
C LEU A 173 6.15 1.95 53.91
N ALA A 174 6.12 3.02 53.12
CA ALA A 174 6.68 4.31 53.50
C ALA A 174 5.90 4.94 54.67
N ALA A 175 4.56 4.81 54.69
CA ALA A 175 3.72 5.30 55.78
C ALA A 175 3.86 4.48 57.08
N GLY A 176 4.13 3.18 56.96
CA GLY A 176 4.30 2.25 58.10
C GLY A 176 5.66 2.33 58.82
N GLY A 177 6.58 3.20 58.39
CA GLY A 177 7.83 3.53 59.10
C GLY A 177 8.97 2.49 59.07
N GLY A 178 8.68 1.20 58.84
CA GLY A 178 9.67 0.13 58.97
C GLY A 178 10.71 -0.02 57.84
N PHE A 179 10.42 0.48 56.63
CA PHE A 179 11.25 0.21 55.42
C PHE A 179 11.39 1.43 54.48
N ARG A 180 11.47 2.65 55.04
CA ARG A 180 11.41 3.90 54.28
C ARG A 180 12.53 4.05 53.24
N GLU A 181 13.76 3.64 53.55
CA GLU A 181 14.92 3.77 52.66
C GLU A 181 14.82 2.87 51.43
N ALA A 182 14.43 1.61 51.63
CA ALA A 182 14.17 0.67 50.54
C ALA A 182 12.98 1.09 49.67
N ALA A 183 11.93 1.67 50.29
CA ALA A 183 10.76 2.16 49.57
C ALA A 183 11.10 3.33 48.63
N ILE A 184 12.00 4.23 49.04
CA ILE A 184 12.47 5.35 48.21
C ILE A 184 13.27 4.85 47.00
N LEU A 185 14.15 3.84 47.19
CA LEU A 185 14.95 3.27 46.11
C LEU A 185 14.10 2.56 45.03
N LEU A 186 13.01 1.91 45.43
CA LEU A 186 12.12 1.17 44.51
C LEU A 186 11.05 2.05 43.85
N TRP A 187 10.92 3.31 44.27
CA TRP A 187 9.93 4.23 43.73
C TRP A 187 10.23 4.61 42.28
N SER A 188 11.46 5.03 41.98
CA SER A 188 11.87 5.44 40.63
C SER A 188 11.73 4.31 39.59
N PRO A 189 12.15 3.06 39.85
CA PRO A 189 11.88 1.94 38.94
C PRO A 189 10.38 1.66 38.72
N SER A 190 9.55 1.78 39.77
CA SER A 190 8.11 1.52 39.67
C SER A 190 7.38 2.59 38.86
N VAL A 191 7.77 3.86 39.04
CA VAL A 191 7.31 4.97 38.19
C VAL A 191 7.77 4.77 36.75
N GLY A 192 9.04 4.43 36.54
CA GLY A 192 9.61 4.16 35.21
C GLY A 192 8.88 3.03 34.48
N LEU A 193 8.59 1.93 35.17
CA LEU A 193 7.79 0.82 34.64
C LEU A 193 6.39 1.28 34.24
N THR A 194 5.70 2.02 35.10
CA THR A 194 4.33 2.48 34.84
C THR A 194 4.28 3.42 33.64
N LEU A 195 5.18 4.39 33.57
CA LEU A 195 5.24 5.36 32.48
C LEU A 195 5.68 4.71 31.16
N GLY A 196 6.70 3.84 31.21
CA GLY A 196 7.18 3.11 30.04
C GLY A 196 6.10 2.19 29.46
N ALA A 197 5.47 1.38 30.32
CA ALA A 197 4.34 0.54 29.92
C ALA A 197 3.15 1.39 29.42
N GLY A 198 2.89 2.54 30.04
CA GLY A 198 1.90 3.52 29.58
C GLY A 198 2.14 4.01 28.16
N ALA A 199 3.39 4.37 27.83
CA ALA A 199 3.75 4.81 26.49
C ALA A 199 3.57 3.69 25.45
N VAL A 200 4.04 2.48 25.76
CA VAL A 200 3.88 1.29 24.90
C VAL A 200 2.40 0.95 24.69
N TYR A 201 1.58 1.03 25.75
CA TYR A 201 0.14 0.83 25.68
C TYR A 201 -0.54 1.81 24.73
N ILE A 202 -0.25 3.11 24.88
CA ILE A 202 -0.85 4.15 24.05
C ILE A 202 -0.44 3.96 22.59
N PHE A 203 0.85 3.69 22.33
CA PHE A 203 1.37 3.46 21.00
C PHE A 203 0.64 2.31 20.29
N HIS A 204 0.60 1.12 20.89
CA HIS A 204 -0.04 -0.03 20.26
C HIS A 204 -1.56 0.08 20.20
N MET A 205 -2.19 0.85 21.10
CA MET A 205 -3.61 1.17 20.97
C MET A 205 -3.89 2.10 19.78
N GLN A 206 -3.02 3.08 19.52
CA GLN A 206 -3.13 3.94 18.33
C GLN A 206 -2.88 3.15 17.05
N GLU A 207 -1.85 2.31 17.05
CA GLU A 207 -1.53 1.38 15.96
C GLU A 207 -2.73 0.47 15.65
N ALA A 208 -3.26 -0.24 16.66
CA ALA A 208 -4.43 -1.11 16.49
C ALA A 208 -5.65 -0.36 15.92
N LYS A 209 -5.91 0.87 16.38
CA LYS A 209 -6.99 1.71 15.84
C LYS A 209 -6.77 2.05 14.37
N GLY A 210 -5.55 2.44 14.00
CA GLY A 210 -5.18 2.74 12.61
C GLY A 210 -5.34 1.52 11.70
N LEU A 211 -4.82 0.37 12.12
CA LEU A 211 -4.91 -0.89 11.38
C LEU A 211 -6.36 -1.37 11.25
N CYS A 212 -7.19 -1.24 12.29
CA CYS A 212 -8.61 -1.56 12.23
C CYS A 212 -9.37 -0.67 11.23
N LYS A 213 -9.03 0.62 11.14
CA LYS A 213 -9.62 1.53 10.15
C LYS A 213 -9.24 1.11 8.72
N ALA A 214 -7.95 0.87 8.48
CA ALA A 214 -7.48 0.38 7.17
C ALA A 214 -8.14 -0.95 6.79
N ARG A 215 -8.35 -1.85 7.76
CA ARG A 215 -9.05 -3.12 7.57
C ARG A 215 -10.48 -2.91 7.13
N ALA A 216 -11.22 -2.01 7.80
CA ALA A 216 -12.59 -1.71 7.45
C ALA A 216 -12.72 -1.15 6.03
N GLU A 217 -11.81 -0.25 5.64
CA GLU A 217 -11.75 0.31 4.28
C GLU A 217 -11.49 -0.79 3.22
N LEU A 218 -10.52 -1.68 3.47
CA LEU A 218 -10.21 -2.80 2.58
C LEU A 218 -11.35 -3.82 2.48
N GLN A 219 -12.01 -4.14 3.60
CA GLN A 219 -13.17 -5.03 3.61
C GLN A 219 -14.34 -4.45 2.81
N HIS A 220 -14.59 -3.16 2.98
CA HIS A 220 -15.63 -2.47 2.22
C HIS A 220 -15.36 -2.54 0.71
N VAL A 221 -14.11 -2.31 0.29
CA VAL A 221 -13.80 -2.39 -1.15
C VAL A 221 -13.77 -3.82 -1.66
N LEU A 222 -13.29 -4.78 -0.88
CA LEU A 222 -13.40 -6.19 -1.27
C LEU A 222 -14.87 -6.60 -1.50
N GLY A 223 -15.80 -6.12 -0.68
CA GLY A 223 -17.23 -6.28 -0.88
C GLY A 223 -17.70 -5.70 -2.21
N ARG A 224 -17.39 -4.43 -2.47
CA ARG A 224 -17.74 -3.74 -3.73
C ARG A 224 -17.16 -4.44 -4.96
N THR A 225 -15.91 -4.88 -4.91
CA THR A 225 -15.24 -5.56 -6.03
C THR A 225 -15.86 -6.93 -6.30
N ARG A 226 -16.37 -7.61 -5.26
CA ARG A 226 -17.10 -8.87 -5.41
C ARG A 226 -18.49 -8.67 -5.98
N GLU A 227 -19.24 -7.69 -5.48
CA GLU A 227 -20.56 -7.32 -6.01
C GLU A 227 -20.48 -6.95 -7.50
N ALA A 228 -19.46 -6.20 -7.90
CA ALA A 228 -19.22 -5.84 -9.30
C ALA A 228 -18.89 -7.05 -10.20
N GLN A 229 -18.36 -8.15 -9.64
CA GLN A 229 -18.13 -9.41 -10.37
C GLN A 229 -19.39 -10.27 -10.47
N ASP A 230 -20.15 -10.34 -9.37
CA ASP A 230 -21.38 -11.12 -9.32
C ASP A 230 -22.46 -10.48 -10.24
N LEU A 231 -22.40 -9.16 -10.46
CA LEU A 231 -23.20 -8.40 -11.41
C LEU A 231 -22.61 -8.35 -12.84
N GLY A 232 -21.92 -9.42 -13.29
CA GLY A 232 -21.49 -9.55 -14.70
C GLY A 232 -22.63 -9.25 -15.69
N PRO A 233 -22.35 -8.93 -16.98
CA PRO A 233 -23.23 -8.17 -17.86
C PRO A 233 -24.51 -8.93 -18.25
N GLU A 234 -25.47 -9.03 -17.33
CA GLU A 234 -26.85 -9.37 -17.64
C GLU A 234 -27.59 -8.10 -18.03
N SER A 235 -27.85 -8.01 -19.33
CA SER A 235 -29.11 -7.52 -19.90
C SER A 235 -29.65 -6.22 -19.31
N GLN A 236 -29.30 -5.09 -19.94
CA GLN A 236 -30.24 -3.97 -19.96
C GLN A 236 -31.59 -4.52 -20.43
N PRO A 237 -32.70 -4.36 -19.68
CA PRO A 237 -34.00 -4.63 -20.22
C PRO A 237 -34.26 -3.58 -21.30
N ALA A 238 -34.34 -4.03 -22.56
CA ALA A 238 -35.00 -3.28 -23.60
C ALA A 238 -36.48 -3.11 -23.19
N LEU A 239 -36.79 -1.97 -22.59
CA LEU A 239 -38.13 -1.46 -22.31
C LEU A 239 -37.98 0.06 -22.55
N PHE A 240 -38.39 0.66 -23.66
CA PHE A 240 -39.66 0.54 -24.37
C PHE A 240 -39.47 0.88 -25.85
N LEU A 241 -39.74 -0.07 -26.75
CA LEU A 241 -40.20 0.25 -28.10
C LEU A 241 -40.94 -0.98 -28.65
N GLY A 242 -42.27 -0.93 -28.58
CA GLY A 242 -43.14 -1.98 -29.12
C GLY A 242 -44.43 -2.16 -28.34
N HIS A 243 -45.30 -1.16 -28.35
CA HIS A 243 -46.73 -1.43 -28.25
C HIS A 243 -47.32 -1.14 -29.64
N GLN A 244 -47.50 -2.20 -30.42
CA GLN A 244 -48.40 -2.19 -31.56
C GLN A 244 -49.40 -3.32 -31.35
N GLU A 245 -50.60 -2.93 -30.94
CA GLU A 245 -51.86 -3.65 -31.18
C GLU A 245 -52.94 -2.58 -30.92
N GLY A 246 -53.50 -1.91 -31.93
CA GLY A 246 -54.44 -2.49 -32.89
C GLY A 246 -55.86 -2.18 -32.41
N ASP A 247 -56.45 -1.06 -32.83
CA ASP A 247 -57.92 -0.92 -32.83
C ASP A 247 -58.42 0.06 -33.90
N ARG A 248 -59.41 -0.45 -34.63
CA ARG A 248 -60.47 0.19 -35.46
C ARG A 248 -60.17 0.98 -36.72
N ALA A 249 -60.55 0.32 -37.81
CA ALA A 249 -61.23 0.88 -38.96
C ALA A 249 -62.58 1.57 -38.62
N GLU A 250 -63.06 2.36 -39.59
CA GLU A 250 -64.37 3.04 -39.71
C GLU A 250 -64.51 4.26 -38.78
N ASP A 251 -64.76 5.49 -39.21
CA ASP A 251 -65.76 5.96 -40.18
C ASP A 251 -65.57 7.50 -40.42
N GLN A 252 -65.96 7.97 -41.62
CA GLN A 252 -66.24 9.37 -42.06
C GLN A 252 -65.08 10.32 -42.40
#